data_AF-A0A4P7N932-F1
#
_entry.id   AF-A0A4P7N932-F1
#
_cell.length_a   1.000
_cell.length_b   1.000
_cell.length_c   1.000
_cell.angle_alpha   90.00
_cell.angle_beta   90.00
_cell.angle_gamma   90.00
#
_symmetry.space_group_name_H-M   'P 1'
#
loop_
_entity.id
_entity.type
_entity.pdbx_description
1 polymer ?
#
loop_
_entity_poly.entity_id
_entity_poly.type
_entity_poly.pdbx_seq_one_letter_code
_entity_poly.pdbx_strand_id
1 'polypeptide(L)'
;MKVQATFATLIALAAYFPAANAWKDCIIQRYKDGDVNNIYTANRNEEITIEEYKVFVNEACHPYPVILPDRSVLSGDFTSAYADDDESC
;
A
#
# COMPACT_ATOMS: atom_id res chain seq x y z
N MET A 1 43.78 -29.65 -22.12
CA MET A 1 43.96 -28.65 -21.03
C MET A 1 42.82 -27.64 -21.13
N LYS A 2 42.10 -27.47 -20.02
CA LYS A 2 40.93 -26.60 -19.85
C LYS A 2 41.38 -25.15 -19.69
N VAL A 3 40.83 -24.24 -20.50
CA VAL A 3 40.80 -22.79 -20.23
C VAL A 3 39.32 -22.44 -20.09
N GLN A 4 38.74 -22.77 -18.93
CA GLN A 4 38.39 -21.81 -17.88
C GLN A 4 37.67 -20.57 -18.41
N ALA A 5 36.34 -20.75 -18.51
CA ALA A 5 35.34 -19.72 -18.67
C ALA A 5 35.57 -18.58 -17.67
N THR A 6 35.93 -17.41 -18.19
CA THR A 6 36.04 -16.16 -17.43
C THR A 6 35.23 -15.08 -18.14
N PHE A 7 33.92 -15.29 -18.29
CA PHE A 7 33.01 -14.25 -18.79
C PHE A 7 31.57 -14.54 -18.33
N ALA A 8 31.33 -14.50 -17.03
CA ALA A 8 29.96 -14.58 -16.49
C ALA A 8 29.78 -13.88 -15.13
N THR A 9 30.60 -12.88 -14.81
CA THR A 9 30.54 -12.16 -13.53
C THR A 9 30.20 -10.68 -13.73
N LEU A 10 29.16 -10.40 -14.52
CA LEU A 10 28.69 -9.03 -14.72
C LEU A 10 27.16 -8.89 -14.72
N ILE A 11 26.45 -9.78 -14.02
CA ILE A 11 25.01 -9.65 -13.77
C ILE A 11 24.70 -10.11 -12.34
N ALA A 12 25.16 -9.36 -11.34
CA ALA A 12 24.81 -9.67 -9.95
C ALA A 12 24.66 -8.41 -9.08
N LEU A 13 24.23 -7.28 -9.66
CA LEU A 13 23.97 -6.07 -8.88
C LEU A 13 22.80 -5.23 -9.45
N ALA A 14 21.71 -5.90 -9.82
CA ALA A 14 20.44 -5.22 -10.15
C ALA A 14 19.24 -5.78 -9.36
N ALA A 15 19.47 -6.67 -8.39
CA ALA A 15 18.41 -7.35 -7.64
C ALA A 15 18.20 -6.81 -6.22
N TYR A 16 18.76 -5.64 -5.88
CA TYR A 16 18.70 -5.08 -4.51
C TYR A 16 17.95 -3.76 -4.40
N PHE A 17 16.99 -3.54 -5.31
CA PHE A 17 15.90 -2.60 -5.03
C PHE A 17 14.64 -3.45 -4.99
N PRO A 18 13.91 -3.52 -3.85
CA PRO A 18 12.55 -4.01 -3.92
C PRO A 18 11.87 -3.13 -4.98
N ALA A 19 11.34 -3.77 -6.02
CA ALA A 19 10.53 -3.10 -7.03
C ALA A 19 9.63 -2.09 -6.30
N ALA A 20 9.69 -0.82 -6.70
CA ALA A 20 8.85 0.26 -6.18
C ALA A 20 7.50 -0.36 -5.81
N ASN A 21 7.21 -0.45 -4.51
CA ASN A 21 5.97 -1.03 -4.08
C ASN A 21 4.92 -0.09 -4.68
N ALA A 22 4.27 -0.50 -5.76
CA ALA A 22 3.21 0.26 -6.37
C ALA A 22 2.08 0.29 -5.34
N TRP A 23 2.17 1.26 -4.44
CA TRP A 23 1.19 1.45 -3.39
C TRP A 23 -0.12 1.77 -4.10
N LYS A 24 -1.21 1.14 -3.64
CA LYS A 24 -2.54 1.48 -4.14
C LYS A 24 -2.80 2.97 -3.86
N ASP A 25 -3.67 3.60 -4.63
CA ASP A 25 -3.89 5.06 -4.56
C ASP A 25 -4.26 5.61 -3.16
N CYS A 26 -4.82 4.78 -2.28
CA CYS A 26 -5.38 5.18 -0.99
C CYS A 26 -4.86 4.35 0.18
N ILE A 27 -4.63 5.02 1.31
CA ILE A 27 -4.47 4.41 2.64
C ILE A 27 -5.74 4.63 3.45
N ILE A 28 -6.24 3.58 4.08
CA ILE A 28 -7.34 3.62 5.04
C ILE A 28 -6.81 3.25 6.42
N GLN A 29 -6.79 4.21 7.33
CA GLN A 29 -6.44 4.04 8.73
C GLN A 29 -7.69 3.70 9.53
N ARG A 30 -7.65 2.61 10.29
CA ARG A 30 -8.72 2.24 11.22
C ARG A 30 -8.33 2.61 12.65
N TYR A 31 -9.10 3.53 13.20
CA TYR A 31 -9.02 3.97 14.58
C TYR A 31 -9.96 3.14 15.43
N LYS A 32 -9.43 2.45 16.43
CA LYS A 32 -10.23 1.67 17.38
C LYS A 32 -9.81 2.08 18.78
N ASP A 33 -10.79 2.47 19.58
CA ASP A 33 -10.59 2.96 20.94
C ASP A 33 -9.65 4.19 21.07
N GLY A 34 -9.48 4.95 19.99
CA GLY A 34 -8.67 6.19 19.96
C GLY A 34 -7.29 6.05 19.32
N ASP A 35 -6.84 4.83 19.03
CA ASP A 35 -5.54 4.55 18.42
C ASP A 35 -5.66 3.98 17.00
N VAL A 36 -4.66 4.25 16.15
CA VAL A 36 -4.54 3.63 14.82
C VAL A 36 -4.09 2.19 15.01
N ASN A 37 -5.02 1.26 14.90
CA ASN A 37 -4.72 -0.17 15.11
C ASN A 37 -4.27 -0.84 13.82
N ASN A 38 -4.82 -0.44 12.68
CA ASN A 38 -4.59 -1.10 11.39
C ASN A 38 -4.57 -0.09 10.25
N ILE A 39 -3.69 -0.35 9.29
CA ILE A 39 -3.57 0.42 8.04
C ILE A 39 -3.90 -0.54 6.89
N TYR A 40 -4.82 -0.13 6.03
CA TYR A 40 -5.23 -0.86 4.84
C TYR A 40 -4.92 -0.02 3.61
N THR A 41 -4.79 -0.66 2.45
CA THR A 41 -4.60 0.03 1.17
C THR A 41 -5.72 -0.36 0.19
N ALA A 42 -6.18 0.62 -0.58
CA ALA A 42 -7.25 0.47 -1.55
C ALA A 42 -6.96 1.36 -2.78
N ASN A 43 -7.44 0.96 -3.93
CA ASN A 43 -7.52 1.82 -5.09
C ASN A 43 -8.74 2.74 -4.95
N ARG A 44 -8.73 3.83 -5.72
CA ARG A 44 -9.90 4.68 -5.89
C ARG A 44 -11.07 3.88 -6.48
N ASN A 45 -12.26 4.11 -5.92
CA ASN A 45 -13.49 3.42 -6.31
C ASN A 45 -13.43 1.88 -6.13
N GLU A 46 -12.71 1.40 -5.12
CA GLU A 46 -12.59 -0.03 -4.76
C GLU A 46 -13.44 -0.37 -3.53
N GLU A 47 -14.12 -1.52 -3.53
CA GLU A 47 -14.70 -2.11 -2.32
C GLU A 47 -13.67 -3.05 -1.68
N ILE A 48 -13.27 -2.73 -0.45
CA ILE A 48 -12.38 -3.57 0.36
C ILE A 48 -13.16 -4.23 1.50
N THR A 49 -12.56 -5.25 2.11
CA THR A 49 -13.10 -5.89 3.31
C THR A 49 -12.18 -5.57 4.49
N ILE A 50 -12.73 -4.90 5.50
CA ILE A 50 -12.05 -4.64 6.77
C ILE A 50 -12.68 -5.57 7.81
N GLU A 51 -11.92 -6.57 8.25
CA GLU A 51 -12.42 -7.73 9.00
C GLU A 51 -13.52 -8.46 8.22
N GLU A 52 -14.78 -8.23 8.58
CA GLU A 52 -15.98 -8.80 7.97
C GLU A 52 -16.88 -7.73 7.32
N TYR A 53 -16.47 -6.46 7.39
CA TYR A 53 -17.24 -5.32 6.89
C TYR A 53 -16.76 -4.90 5.51
N LYS A 54 -17.70 -4.81 4.57
CA LYS A 54 -17.46 -4.22 3.25
C LYS A 54 -17.39 -2.70 3.39
N VAL A 55 -16.32 -2.12 2.86
CA VAL A 55 -16.05 -0.68 2.87
C VAL A 55 -15.71 -0.24 1.46
N PHE A 56 -16.50 0.67 0.93
CA PHE A 56 -16.24 1.29 -0.36
C PHE A 56 -15.33 2.51 -0.19
N VAL A 57 -14.22 2.55 -0.91
CA VAL A 57 -13.31 3.68 -0.95
C VAL A 57 -13.60 4.47 -2.22
N ASN A 58 -14.00 5.73 -2.08
CA ASN A 58 -14.34 6.56 -3.23
C ASN A 58 -13.08 7.06 -3.96
N GLU A 59 -13.30 7.85 -5.03
CA GLU A 59 -12.21 8.46 -5.82
C GLU A 59 -11.30 9.43 -5.05
N ALA A 60 -11.77 9.97 -3.93
CA ALA A 60 -11.02 10.87 -3.07
C ALA A 60 -10.38 10.14 -1.87
N CYS A 61 -10.27 8.81 -1.95
CA CYS A 61 -9.74 7.96 -0.88
C CYS A 61 -10.55 7.98 0.43
N HIS A 62 -11.80 8.44 0.42
CA HIS A 62 -12.66 8.40 1.59
C HIS A 62 -13.42 7.07 1.71
N PRO A 63 -13.35 6.39 2.87
CA PRO A 63 -14.05 5.12 3.10
C PRO A 63 -15.53 5.33 3.47
N TYR A 64 -16.39 4.43 3.01
CA TYR A 64 -17.82 4.38 3.31
C TYR A 64 -18.25 2.96 3.69
N PRO A 65 -18.90 2.76 4.85
CA PRO A 65 -19.18 3.76 5.88
C PRO A 65 -17.91 4.20 6.62
N VAL A 66 -17.91 5.43 7.16
CA VAL A 66 -16.79 5.96 7.97
C VAL A 66 -16.74 5.31 9.35
N ILE A 67 -17.90 4.99 9.93
CA ILE A 67 -18.00 4.35 11.25
C ILE A 67 -18.45 2.91 11.05
N LEU A 68 -17.63 1.96 11.48
CA LEU A 68 -17.95 0.53 11.45
C LEU A 68 -18.89 0.14 12.60
N PRO A 69 -19.56 -1.03 12.52
CA PRO A 69 -20.47 -1.50 13.58
C PRO A 69 -19.82 -1.66 14.96
N ASP A 70 -18.52 -1.96 15.02
CA ASP A 70 -17.76 -2.02 16.27
C ASP A 70 -17.38 -0.62 16.81
N ARG A 71 -17.87 0.45 16.17
CA ARG A 71 -17.59 1.87 16.42
C ARG A 71 -16.14 2.29 16.14
N SER A 72 -15.37 1.47 15.44
CA SER A 72 -14.10 1.94 14.87
C SER A 72 -14.37 2.99 13.79
N VAL A 73 -13.48 3.96 13.70
CA VAL A 73 -13.55 5.07 12.76
C VAL A 73 -12.52 4.83 11.67
N LEU A 74 -12.95 4.96 10.42
CA LEU A 74 -12.09 4.86 9.25
C LEU A 74 -11.75 6.25 8.75
N SER A 75 -10.47 6.53 8.61
CA SER A 75 -9.97 7.73 7.92
C SER A 75 -9.20 7.28 6.71
N GLY A 76 -9.51 7.83 5.55
CA GLY A 76 -8.78 7.50 4.33
C GLY A 76 -8.18 8.74 3.69
N ASP A 77 -7.03 8.54 3.05
CA ASP A 77 -6.26 9.59 2.41
C ASP A 77 -5.37 8.98 1.31
N PHE A 78 -4.82 9.82 0.43
CA PHE A 78 -3.98 9.39 -0.67
C PHE A 78 -2.65 8.84 -0.16
N THR A 79 -2.17 7.74 -0.76
CA THR A 79 -0.83 7.21 -0.45
C THR A 79 0.27 8.22 -0.71
N SER A 80 0.15 9.01 -1.77
CA SER A 80 1.12 10.05 -2.12
C SER A 80 1.37 11.11 -1.04
N ALA A 81 0.48 11.23 -0.05
CA ALA A 81 0.64 12.15 1.08
C ALA A 81 1.36 11.54 2.29
N TYR A 82 1.50 10.20 2.36
CA TYR A 82 2.12 9.48 3.50
C TYR A 82 3.34 8.68 3.10
N ALA A 83 3.43 8.40 1.82
CA ALA A 83 4.28 7.44 1.24
C ALA A 83 4.98 8.26 0.15
N ASP A 84 6.18 8.76 0.47
CA ASP A 84 7.07 9.46 -0.46
C ASP A 84 7.38 8.49 -1.61
N ASP A 85 6.47 8.39 -2.57
CA ASP A 85 6.80 7.94 -3.89
C ASP A 85 7.77 9.00 -4.39
N ASP A 86 9.06 8.69 -4.26
CA ASP A 86 10.20 9.38 -4.85
C ASP A 86 9.99 9.32 -6.38
N GLU A 87 9.01 10.10 -6.87
CA GLU A 87 8.66 10.22 -8.28
C GLU A 87 9.94 10.72 -8.94
N SER A 88 10.58 9.82 -9.68
CA SER A 88 11.72 10.17 -10.52
C SER A 88 11.22 11.14 -11.58
N CYS A 89 11.42 12.43 -11.30
CA CYS A 89 11.12 13.56 -12.18
C CYS A 89 12.02 13.57 -13.41
#